data_AF-X1RP72-F1
#
_entry.id   AF-X1RP72-F1
#
_cell.length_a   1.000
_cell.length_b   1.000
_cell.length_c   1.000
_cell.angle_alpha   90.00
_cell.angle_beta   90.00
_cell.angle_gamma   90.00
#
_symmetry.space_group_name_H-M   'P 1'
#
loop_
_entity.id
_entity.type
_entity.pdbx_description
1 polymer ?
#
loop_
_entity_poly.entity_id
_entity_poly.type
_entity_poly.pdbx_seq_one_letter_code
_entity_poly.pdbx_strand_id
1 'polypeptide(L)'
;MSVFIPLTIILMTIFSLPLMGIPPLGDLLFPGNGVWKVPGELPAAERLNIPGLRDEVTVIRDEWGIPHIYASYEEDLFFAQGYCHAQDRLFQMDMTRRQVRGKLSEVLGEDLLTVDKFMLAIGMEDWAIKTDQ
;
A
#
# COMPACT_ATOMS: atom_id res chain seq x y z
N MET A 1 -2.96 43.27 -16.31
CA MET A 1 -2.34 42.84 -15.02
C MET A 1 -3.18 43.17 -13.78
N SER A 2 -4.26 43.98 -13.87
CA SER A 2 -5.06 44.43 -12.72
C SER A 2 -6.21 43.51 -12.30
N VAL A 3 -6.69 42.62 -13.18
CA VAL A 3 -7.87 41.75 -12.92
C VAL A 3 -7.50 40.41 -12.28
N PHE A 4 -6.27 39.94 -12.47
CA PHE A 4 -5.82 38.64 -11.94
C PHE A 4 -5.65 38.63 -10.41
N ILE A 5 -5.22 39.75 -9.83
CA ILE A 5 -5.04 39.88 -8.38
C ILE A 5 -6.37 39.79 -7.62
N PRO A 6 -7.42 40.58 -7.95
CA PRO A 6 -8.69 40.45 -7.25
C PRO A 6 -9.35 39.08 -7.50
N LEU A 7 -9.21 38.51 -8.70
CA LEU A 7 -9.75 37.18 -9.02
C LEU A 7 -9.11 36.08 -8.16
N THR A 8 -7.78 36.12 -8.00
CA THR A 8 -7.06 35.13 -7.16
C THR A 8 -7.39 35.27 -5.68
N ILE A 9 -7.55 36.50 -5.18
CA ILE A 9 -7.97 36.75 -3.79
C ILE A 9 -9.40 36.25 -3.55
N ILE A 10 -10.33 36.51 -4.48
CA ILE A 10 -11.72 36.02 -4.42
C ILE A 10 -11.76 34.50 -4.44
N LEU A 11 -10.97 33.86 -5.32
CA LEU A 11 -10.87 32.40 -5.38
C LEU A 11 -10.33 31.83 -4.06
N MET A 12 -9.23 32.37 -3.53
CA MET A 12 -8.61 31.95 -2.26
C MET A 12 -9.55 32.13 -1.06
N THR A 13 -10.33 33.22 -1.03
CA THR A 13 -11.31 33.45 0.03
C THR A 13 -12.50 32.51 -0.06
N ILE A 14 -13.05 32.28 -1.27
CA ILE A 14 -14.11 31.28 -1.47
C ILE A 14 -13.65 29.88 -1.05
N PHE A 15 -12.41 29.51 -1.37
CA PHE A 15 -11.83 28.20 -1.03
C PHE A 15 -11.56 28.02 0.47
N SER A 16 -11.44 29.13 1.21
CA SER A 16 -11.17 29.16 2.64
C SER A 16 -12.45 29.27 3.49
N LEU A 17 -13.61 29.50 2.88
CA LEU A 17 -14.89 29.61 3.60
C LEU A 17 -15.58 28.25 3.70
N PRO A 18 -16.01 27.82 4.92
CA PRO A 18 -16.80 26.61 5.08
C PRO A 18 -18.21 26.85 4.54
N LEU A 19 -18.64 26.06 3.56
CA LEU A 19 -19.99 26.12 3.00
C LEU A 19 -20.79 24.89 3.43
N MET A 20 -21.93 25.11 4.09
CA MET A 20 -22.98 24.10 4.31
C MET A 20 -22.48 22.76 4.90
N GLY A 21 -21.51 22.82 5.83
CA GLY A 21 -20.98 21.64 6.53
C GLY A 21 -19.82 20.93 5.84
N ILE A 22 -19.41 21.35 4.64
CA ILE A 22 -18.16 20.88 4.01
C ILE A 22 -17.03 21.76 4.57
N PRO A 23 -15.97 21.18 5.18
CA PRO A 23 -14.81 21.95 5.60
C PRO A 23 -14.18 22.66 4.39
N PRO A 24 -13.47 23.79 4.60
CA PRO A 24 -12.80 24.50 3.50
C PRO A 24 -11.98 23.52 2.66
N LEU A 25 -12.01 23.67 1.33
CA LEU A 25 -11.42 22.68 0.42
C LEU A 25 -9.89 22.54 0.63
N GLY A 26 -9.23 23.54 1.21
CA GLY A 26 -7.87 23.41 1.74
C GLY A 26 -7.76 22.36 2.84
N ASP A 27 -8.58 22.46 3.89
CA ASP A 27 -8.64 21.50 5.01
C ASP A 27 -9.06 20.11 4.56
N LEU A 28 -9.98 20.03 3.61
CA LEU A 28 -10.39 18.77 2.98
C LEU A 28 -9.22 18.08 2.25
N LEU A 29 -8.32 18.83 1.62
CA LEU A 29 -7.19 18.28 0.85
C LEU A 29 -5.89 18.18 1.66
N PHE A 30 -5.81 18.76 2.86
CA PHE A 30 -4.63 18.66 3.69
C PHE A 30 -4.44 17.20 4.18
N PRO A 31 -3.27 16.58 3.95
CA PRO A 31 -3.06 15.17 4.29
C PRO A 31 -3.11 14.86 5.79
N GLY A 32 -2.97 15.88 6.65
CA GLY A 32 -3.05 15.71 8.11
C GLY A 32 -4.48 15.71 8.69
N ASN A 33 -5.40 16.49 8.12
CA ASN A 33 -6.74 16.74 8.70
C ASN A 33 -7.89 16.46 7.71
N GLY A 34 -7.59 16.25 6.43
CA GLY A 34 -8.56 16.16 5.34
C GLY A 34 -9.03 14.74 5.04
N VAL A 35 -9.55 14.52 3.83
CA VAL A 35 -10.05 13.20 3.38
C VAL A 35 -8.94 12.17 3.26
N TRP A 36 -7.71 12.63 3.13
CA TRP A 36 -6.50 11.81 3.12
C TRP A 36 -5.98 11.49 4.52
N LYS A 37 -6.72 11.86 5.58
CA LYS A 37 -6.35 11.56 6.96
C LYS A 37 -6.01 10.07 7.07
N VAL A 38 -4.75 9.81 7.40
CA VAL A 38 -4.32 8.51 7.89
C VAL A 38 -5.04 8.33 9.23
N PRO A 39 -5.86 7.27 9.41
CA PRO A 39 -6.58 7.06 10.66
C PRO A 39 -5.61 7.08 11.84
N GLY A 40 -5.71 8.10 12.69
CA GLY A 40 -4.93 8.25 13.92
C GLY A 40 -5.53 7.47 15.10
N GLU A 41 -6.46 6.55 14.86
CA GLU A 41 -6.80 5.54 15.84
C GLU A 41 -5.76 4.43 15.69
N LEU A 42 -4.77 4.42 16.58
CA LEU A 42 -3.84 3.30 16.73
C LEU A 42 -4.65 2.01 16.68
N PRO A 43 -4.43 1.12 15.70
CA PRO A 43 -5.25 -0.06 15.58
C PRO A 43 -5.13 -0.86 16.87
N ALA A 44 -6.27 -1.30 17.39
CA ALA A 44 -6.31 -2.29 18.45
C ALA A 44 -5.43 -3.48 18.04
N ALA A 45 -4.60 -3.98 18.97
CA ALA A 45 -3.72 -5.12 18.71
C ALA A 45 -4.50 -6.25 18.03
N GLU A 46 -4.08 -6.61 16.82
CA GLU A 46 -4.69 -7.67 16.04
C GLU A 46 -4.12 -9.01 16.51
N ARG A 47 -5.00 -9.91 16.92
CA ARG A 47 -4.64 -11.28 17.29
C ARG A 47 -4.97 -12.21 16.13
N LEU A 48 -3.93 -12.77 15.53
CA LEU A 48 -4.02 -13.69 14.40
C LEU A 48 -4.04 -15.11 14.93
N ASN A 49 -5.14 -15.81 14.63
CA ASN A 49 -5.27 -17.24 14.80
C ASN A 49 -5.93 -17.82 13.54
N ILE A 50 -5.10 -18.04 12.52
CA ILE A 50 -5.52 -18.43 11.17
C ILE A 50 -4.81 -19.73 10.75
N PRO A 51 -5.40 -20.51 9.83
CA PRO A 51 -4.79 -21.74 9.36
C PRO A 51 -3.37 -21.52 8.83
N GLY A 52 -2.42 -22.31 9.31
CA GLY A 52 -1.00 -22.17 8.99
C GLY A 52 -0.15 -21.70 10.17
N LEU A 53 -0.76 -21.02 11.16
CA LEU A 53 -0.10 -20.70 12.43
C LEU A 53 -0.14 -21.89 13.39
N ARG A 54 0.94 -22.07 14.14
CA ARG A 54 1.04 -23.06 15.23
C ARG A 54 0.42 -22.52 16.52
N ASP A 55 0.58 -21.22 16.77
CA ASP A 55 0.06 -20.51 17.93
C ASP A 55 -0.47 -19.11 17.55
N GLU A 56 -1.17 -18.45 18.47
CA GLU A 56 -1.66 -17.08 18.29
C GLU A 56 -0.49 -16.10 18.09
N VAL A 57 -0.59 -15.23 17.08
CA VAL A 57 0.37 -14.14 16.82
C VAL A 57 -0.30 -12.80 17.08
N THR A 58 0.40 -11.89 17.76
CA THR A 58 -0.09 -10.52 17.99
C THR A 58 0.62 -9.54 17.08
N VAL A 59 -0.15 -8.72 16.37
CA VAL A 59 0.35 -7.64 15.51
C VAL A 59 -0.15 -6.31 16.04
N ILE A 60 0.77 -5.37 16.26
CA ILE A 60 0.49 -4.01 16.72
C ILE A 60 1.06 -3.06 15.69
N ARG A 61 0.27 -2.14 15.14
CA ARG A 61 0.82 -1.09 14.25
C ARG A 61 0.97 0.21 15.01
N ASP A 62 2.09 0.89 14.77
CA ASP A 62 2.37 2.21 15.33
C ASP A 62 1.57 3.32 14.61
N GLU A 63 1.80 4.57 15.01
CA GLU A 63 1.15 5.76 14.42
C GLU A 63 1.45 5.94 12.91
N TRP A 64 2.52 5.30 12.41
CA TRP A 64 2.94 5.32 11.00
C TRP A 64 2.47 4.08 10.24
N GLY A 65 1.71 3.18 10.89
CA GLY A 65 1.23 1.94 10.31
C GLY A 65 2.27 0.83 10.24
N ILE A 66 3.44 0.97 10.87
CA ILE A 66 4.52 -0.02 10.86
C ILE A 66 4.13 -1.19 11.79
N PRO A 67 4.08 -2.44 11.28
CA PRO A 67 3.69 -3.59 12.07
C PRO A 67 4.83 -4.09 12.97
N HIS A 68 4.54 -4.20 14.27
CA HIS A 68 5.32 -4.91 15.27
C HIS A 68 4.66 -6.26 15.55
N ILE A 69 5.38 -7.35 15.27
CA ILE A 69 4.86 -8.72 15.30
C ILE A 69 5.46 -9.48 16.48
N TYR A 70 4.60 -10.11 17.29
CA TYR A 70 4.98 -10.91 18.45
C TYR A 70 4.41 -12.32 18.30
N ALA A 71 5.27 -13.33 18.29
CA ALA A 71 4.90 -14.74 18.14
C ALA A 71 5.75 -15.62 19.08
N SER A 72 5.19 -16.77 19.46
CA SER A 72 5.90 -17.79 20.26
C SER A 72 6.92 -18.59 19.44
N TYR A 73 6.69 -18.71 18.13
CA TYR A 73 7.49 -19.51 17.19
C TYR A 73 8.00 -18.65 16.03
N GLU A 74 9.20 -18.97 15.55
CA GLU A 74 9.83 -18.25 14.44
C GLU A 74 9.07 -18.45 13.12
N GLU A 75 8.54 -19.65 12.88
CA GLU A 75 7.77 -19.91 11.65
C GLU A 75 6.47 -19.09 11.60
N ASP A 76 5.81 -18.93 12.74
CA ASP A 76 4.61 -18.11 12.89
C ASP A 76 4.92 -16.62 12.70
N LEU A 77 6.12 -16.17 13.13
CA LEU A 77 6.58 -14.80 12.93
C LEU A 77 6.79 -14.48 11.45
N PHE A 78 7.47 -15.36 10.70
CA PHE A 78 7.65 -15.18 9.25
C PHE A 78 6.33 -15.27 8.49
N PHE A 79 5.44 -16.17 8.91
CA PHE A 79 4.10 -16.25 8.32
C PHE A 79 3.33 -14.94 8.52
N ALA A 80 3.29 -14.43 9.75
CA ALA A 80 2.62 -13.17 10.06
C ALA A 80 3.28 -11.97 9.37
N GLN A 81 4.61 -11.96 9.20
CA GLN A 81 5.29 -10.93 8.42
C GLN A 81 4.81 -10.92 6.96
N GLY A 82 4.71 -12.09 6.34
CA GLY A 82 4.15 -12.22 4.99
C GLY A 82 2.69 -11.76 4.92
N TYR A 83 1.91 -12.08 5.94
CA TYR A 83 0.52 -11.65 6.08
C TYR A 83 0.40 -10.11 6.16
N CYS A 84 1.17 -9.44 7.03
CA CYS A 84 1.20 -7.98 7.11
C CYS A 84 1.68 -7.33 5.80
N HIS A 85 2.69 -7.91 5.14
CA HIS A 85 3.12 -7.42 3.83
C HIS A 85 2.04 -7.54 2.77
N ALA A 86 1.30 -8.64 2.73
CA ALA A 86 0.17 -8.79 1.83
C ALA A 86 -0.93 -7.76 2.15
N GLN A 87 -1.31 -7.55 3.41
CA GLN A 87 -2.31 -6.53 3.77
C GLN A 87 -1.96 -5.15 3.17
N ASP A 88 -0.69 -4.76 3.23
CA ASP A 88 -0.25 -3.42 2.81
C ASP A 88 0.12 -3.32 1.32
N ARG A 89 0.65 -4.41 0.75
CA ARG A 89 1.36 -4.39 -0.54
C ARG A 89 0.99 -5.54 -1.47
N LEU A 90 -0.15 -6.21 -1.27
CA LEU A 90 -0.56 -7.36 -2.09
C LEU A 90 -0.47 -7.06 -3.59
N PHE A 91 -0.97 -5.90 -4.03
CA PHE A 91 -0.92 -5.51 -5.43
C PHE A 91 0.53 -5.42 -5.95
N GLN A 92 1.41 -4.74 -5.22
CA GLN A 92 2.81 -4.60 -5.61
C GLN A 92 3.50 -5.96 -5.66
N MET A 93 3.30 -6.79 -4.64
CA MET A 93 3.85 -8.15 -4.57
C MET A 93 3.38 -9.03 -5.74
N ASP A 94 2.08 -9.00 -6.07
CA ASP A 94 1.55 -9.79 -7.18
C ASP A 94 2.03 -9.28 -8.54
N MET A 95 2.10 -7.96 -8.74
CA MET A 95 2.65 -7.37 -9.97
C MET A 95 4.13 -7.73 -10.17
N THR A 96 4.95 -7.58 -9.13
CA THR A 96 6.37 -7.98 -9.18
C THR A 96 6.52 -9.47 -9.43
N ARG A 97 5.71 -10.31 -8.76
CA ARG A 97 5.70 -11.76 -9.00
C ARG A 97 5.36 -12.09 -10.45
N ARG A 98 4.34 -11.46 -11.04
CA ARG A 98 3.96 -11.68 -12.45
C ARG A 98 5.04 -11.21 -13.40
N GLN A 99 5.63 -10.05 -13.14
CA GLN A 99 6.71 -9.49 -13.95
C GLN A 99 7.90 -10.45 -14.02
N VAL A 100 8.39 -10.93 -12.87
CA VAL A 100 9.54 -11.87 -12.81
C VAL A 100 9.25 -13.18 -13.54
N ARG A 101 7.99 -13.63 -13.54
CA ARG A 101 7.53 -14.84 -14.25
C ARG A 101 7.16 -14.60 -15.72
N GLY A 102 7.26 -13.37 -16.21
CA GLY A 102 6.85 -12.98 -17.56
C GLY A 102 5.36 -13.19 -17.85
N LYS A 103 4.50 -12.77 -16.92
CA LYS A 103 3.03 -12.89 -16.98
C LYS A 103 2.31 -11.56 -16.72
N LEU A 104 3.00 -10.44 -16.89
CA LEU A 104 2.44 -9.13 -16.60
C LEU A 104 1.39 -8.73 -17.65
N SER A 105 1.57 -9.17 -18.90
CA SER A 105 0.62 -8.89 -20.00
C SER A 105 -0.75 -9.57 -19.79
N GLU A 106 -0.83 -10.63 -18.97
CA GLU A 106 -2.10 -11.30 -18.64
C GLU A 106 -3.09 -10.36 -17.93
N VAL A 107 -2.59 -9.35 -17.21
CA VAL A 107 -3.42 -8.45 -16.38
C VAL A 107 -3.43 -7.02 -16.91
N LEU A 108 -2.33 -6.57 -17.51
CA LEU A 108 -2.17 -5.18 -17.97
C LEU A 108 -2.26 -5.02 -19.49
N GLY A 109 -2.40 -6.12 -20.25
CA GLY A 109 -2.61 -6.09 -21.69
C GLY A 109 -1.36 -6.37 -22.53
N GLU A 110 -1.58 -6.46 -23.85
CA GLU A 110 -0.60 -6.96 -24.81
C GLU A 110 0.65 -6.08 -24.98
N ASP A 111 0.55 -4.79 -24.66
CA ASP A 111 1.68 -3.84 -24.74
C ASP A 111 2.89 -4.29 -23.90
N LEU A 112 2.66 -5.08 -22.86
CA LEU A 112 3.71 -5.59 -21.97
C LEU A 112 4.28 -6.95 -22.40
N LEU A 113 3.86 -7.51 -23.54
CA LEU A 113 4.37 -8.80 -24.02
C LEU A 113 5.89 -8.77 -24.27
N THR A 114 6.43 -7.62 -24.67
CA THR A 114 7.88 -7.44 -24.84
C THR A 114 8.62 -7.52 -23.50
N VAL A 115 8.03 -6.98 -22.44
CA VAL A 115 8.58 -7.05 -21.07
C VAL A 115 8.55 -8.49 -20.57
N ASP A 116 7.45 -9.20 -20.80
CA ASP A 116 7.31 -10.60 -20.40
C ASP A 116 8.34 -11.49 -21.09
N LYS A 117 8.53 -11.33 -22.41
CA LYS A 117 9.58 -12.04 -23.17
C LYS A 117 10.97 -11.75 -22.63
N PHE A 118 11.25 -10.49 -22.26
CA PHE A 118 12.53 -10.11 -21.71
C PHE A 118 12.79 -10.76 -20.34
N MET A 119 11.80 -10.77 -19.45
CA MET A 119 11.94 -11.39 -18.12
C MET A 119 12.13 -12.90 -18.20
N LEU A 120 11.41 -13.56 -19.12
CA LEU A 120 11.63 -14.98 -19.42
C LEU A 120 13.03 -15.25 -19.99
N ALA A 121 13.55 -14.37 -20.85
CA ALA A 121 14.88 -14.52 -21.43
C ALA A 121 16.01 -14.40 -20.39
N ILE A 122 15.83 -13.57 -19.35
CA ILE A 122 16.77 -13.51 -18.22
C ILE A 122 16.70 -14.80 -17.37
N GLY A 123 15.55 -15.48 -17.35
CA GLY A 123 15.36 -16.73 -16.64
C GLY A 123 15.36 -16.56 -15.11
N MET A 124 14.90 -15.41 -14.60
CA MET A 124 14.93 -15.12 -13.15
C MET A 124 14.21 -16.19 -12.32
N GLU A 125 13.08 -16.70 -12.80
CA GLU A 125 12.34 -17.80 -12.14
C GLU A 125 13.17 -19.09 -12.11
N ASP A 126 13.84 -19.44 -13.21
CA ASP A 126 14.69 -20.64 -13.28
C ASP A 126 15.89 -20.55 -12.31
N TRP A 127 16.52 -19.39 -12.21
CA TRP A 127 17.64 -19.16 -11.28
C TRP A 127 17.19 -19.21 -9.83
N ALA A 128 16.01 -18.68 -9.52
CA ALA A 128 15.44 -18.75 -8.18
C ALA A 128 15.20 -20.21 -7.75
N ILE A 129 14.63 -21.05 -8.61
CA ILE A 129 14.38 -22.47 -8.32
C ILE A 129 15.68 -23.25 -8.11
N LYS A 130 16.72 -22.96 -8.92
CA LYS A 130 18.02 -23.64 -8.80
C LYS A 130 18.79 -23.29 -7.54
N THR A 131 18.55 -22.12 -6.94
CA THR A 131 19.28 -21.68 -5.75
C THR A 131 18.82 -22.43 -4.49
N ASP A 132 17.59 -22.95 -4.49
CA ASP A 132 16.98 -23.67 -3.37
C ASP A 132 17.33 -25.18 -3.35
N GLN A 133 18.11 -25.65 -4.34
CA GLN A 133 18.60 -27.03 -4.47
C GLN A 133 20.05 -27.16 -4.00
#